data_AF-A0A529NTS8-F1
#
_entry.id   AF-A0A529NTS8-F1
#
_cell.length_a   1.000
_cell.length_b   1.000
_cell.length_c   1.000
_cell.angle_alpha   90.00
_cell.angle_beta   90.00
_cell.angle_gamma   90.00
#
_symmetry.space_group_name_H-M   'P 1'
#
loop_
_entity.id
_entity.type
_entity.pdbx_description
1 polymer ?
#
loop_
_entity_poly.entity_id
_entity_poly.type
_entity_poly.pdbx_seq_one_letter_code
_entity_poly.pdbx_strand_id
1 'polypeptide(L)'
;FIFFGILHEIALASLLGLAFLRLPSLLTIAVAALVIAAPLYLRSEAFDHPALWWVGLSATNPRSNDYVPLFPWFGAVLAGIAAVELASVTGLLARLGTWIPGRWSNPLTFIGRHSLAFYLIHQPLLFGSVWLFSQVMPAAPLDQDASFLKSCQISCEQQRDSKFCTSYCGCMLGTLQGEGSLDKLYANDQSSVWKSHLSDLAETCT
;
A
#
# COMPACT_ATOMS: atom_id res chain seq x y z
N PHE A 1 6.75 7.58 1.79
CA PHE A 1 8.12 7.06 1.58
C PHE A 1 8.02 5.61 1.14
N ILE A 2 9.11 5.01 0.63
CA ILE A 2 9.18 3.61 0.24
C ILE A 2 10.15 2.92 1.21
N PHE A 3 9.66 1.98 2.02
CA PHE A 3 10.51 1.23 2.97
C PHE A 3 11.23 0.07 2.28
N PHE A 4 10.45 -0.87 1.73
CA PHE A 4 10.95 -2.04 1.01
C PHE A 4 9.97 -2.32 -0.13
N GLY A 5 10.22 -1.66 -1.26
CA GLY A 5 9.38 -1.73 -2.45
C GLY A 5 9.76 -2.84 -3.42
N ILE A 6 9.05 -2.92 -4.54
CA ILE A 6 9.17 -4.00 -5.52
C ILE A 6 10.59 -4.17 -6.08
N LEU A 7 11.34 -3.08 -6.31
CA LEU A 7 12.71 -3.19 -6.83
C LEU A 7 13.68 -3.83 -5.84
N HIS A 8 13.48 -3.59 -4.53
CA HIS A 8 14.29 -4.22 -3.48
C HIS A 8 13.98 -5.71 -3.40
N GLU A 9 12.70 -6.06 -3.49
CA GLU A 9 12.25 -7.45 -3.51
C GLU A 9 12.82 -8.18 -4.72
N ILE A 10 12.68 -7.64 -5.93
CA ILE A 10 13.22 -8.26 -7.15
C ILE A 10 14.73 -8.48 -7.03
N ALA A 11 15.48 -7.50 -6.52
CA ALA A 11 16.92 -7.64 -6.34
C ALA A 11 17.27 -8.76 -5.34
N LEU A 12 16.62 -8.77 -4.17
CA LEU A 12 16.84 -9.79 -3.13
C LEU A 12 16.40 -11.18 -3.60
N ALA A 13 15.20 -11.29 -4.13
CA ALA A 13 14.63 -12.52 -4.65
C ALA A 13 15.43 -13.09 -5.82
N SER A 14 15.99 -12.25 -6.69
CA SER A 14 16.88 -12.70 -7.76
C SER A 14 18.14 -13.35 -7.19
N LEU A 15 18.74 -12.76 -6.14
CA LEU A 15 19.92 -13.33 -5.48
C LEU A 15 19.58 -14.64 -4.76
N LEU A 16 18.50 -14.66 -3.97
CA LEU A 16 18.06 -15.87 -3.25
C LEU A 16 17.63 -16.98 -4.21
N GLY A 17 16.97 -16.62 -5.31
CA GLY A 17 16.49 -17.54 -6.34
C GLY A 17 17.62 -18.33 -7.01
N LEU A 18 18.85 -17.79 -7.06
CA LEU A 18 20.02 -18.53 -7.58
C LEU A 18 20.25 -19.86 -6.85
N ALA A 19 19.96 -19.93 -5.55
CA ALA A 19 20.10 -21.15 -4.76
C ALA A 19 19.10 -22.25 -5.18
N PHE A 20 17.99 -21.88 -5.84
CA PHE A 20 16.91 -22.78 -6.23
C PHE A 20 17.02 -23.24 -7.69
N LEU A 21 17.90 -22.65 -8.50
CA LEU A 21 18.06 -23.00 -9.92
C LEU A 21 18.52 -24.43 -10.18
N ARG A 22 19.12 -25.10 -9.18
CA ARG A 22 19.62 -26.48 -9.29
C ARG A 22 18.79 -27.49 -8.49
N LEU A 23 17.77 -27.03 -7.78
CA LEU A 23 16.89 -27.91 -7.01
C LEU A 23 15.83 -28.53 -7.92
N PRO A 24 15.34 -29.73 -7.60
CA PRO A 24 14.27 -30.34 -8.38
C PRO A 24 12.98 -29.54 -8.22
N SER A 25 12.25 -29.35 -9.32
CA SER A 25 10.99 -28.58 -9.39
C SER A 25 10.00 -28.88 -8.26
N LEU A 26 9.81 -30.14 -7.88
CA LEU A 26 8.89 -30.53 -6.80
C LEU A 26 9.30 -29.92 -5.45
N LEU A 27 10.60 -29.90 -5.14
CA LEU A 27 11.11 -29.28 -3.92
C LEU A 27 10.95 -27.76 -3.97
N THR A 28 11.25 -27.15 -5.11
CA THR A 28 11.06 -25.71 -5.32
C THR A 28 9.58 -25.30 -5.16
N ILE A 29 8.64 -26.11 -5.66
CA ILE A 29 7.20 -25.92 -5.47
C ILE A 29 6.81 -26.03 -4.00
N ALA A 30 7.33 -27.03 -3.29
CA ALA A 30 7.05 -27.20 -1.87
C ALA A 30 7.54 -25.98 -1.07
N VAL A 31 8.76 -25.49 -1.34
CA VAL A 31 9.28 -24.29 -0.68
C VAL A 31 8.46 -23.05 -1.07
N ALA A 32 8.07 -22.89 -2.34
CA ALA A 32 7.20 -21.80 -2.78
C ALA A 32 5.87 -21.80 -2.00
N ALA A 33 5.24 -22.96 -1.85
CA ALA A 33 4.00 -23.10 -1.08
C ALA A 33 4.20 -22.74 0.40
N LEU A 34 5.32 -23.17 1.01
CA LEU A 34 5.66 -22.81 2.40
C LEU A 34 5.90 -21.30 2.55
N VAL A 35 6.61 -20.66 1.63
CA VAL A 35 6.84 -19.21 1.62
C VAL A 35 5.52 -18.45 1.48
N ILE A 36 4.62 -18.90 0.61
CA ILE A 36 3.30 -18.27 0.45
C ILE A 36 2.44 -18.47 1.71
N ALA A 37 2.51 -19.63 2.34
CA ALA A 37 1.74 -19.95 3.54
C ALA A 37 2.30 -19.30 4.81
N ALA A 38 3.60 -18.99 4.87
CA ALA A 38 4.26 -18.50 6.08
C ALA A 38 3.57 -17.29 6.75
N PRO A 39 3.13 -16.24 6.03
CA PRO A 39 2.41 -15.13 6.65
C PRO A 39 1.09 -15.50 7.32
N LEU A 40 0.47 -16.63 6.95
CA LEU A 40 -0.80 -17.07 7.55
C LEU A 40 -0.61 -17.65 8.96
N TYR A 41 0.59 -18.15 9.28
CA TYR A 41 0.85 -18.88 10.52
C TYR A 41 1.95 -18.27 11.38
N LEU A 42 2.89 -17.55 10.78
CA LEU A 42 4.13 -17.10 11.44
C LEU A 42 4.17 -15.59 11.70
N ARG A 43 3.06 -14.88 11.46
CA ARG A 43 2.95 -13.46 11.80
C ARG A 43 2.99 -13.26 13.32
N SER A 44 3.85 -12.37 13.78
CA SER A 44 3.99 -12.08 15.22
C SER A 44 4.60 -10.70 15.46
N GLU A 45 4.34 -10.14 16.64
CA GLU A 45 4.90 -8.86 17.10
C GLU A 45 6.43 -8.89 17.21
N ALA A 46 7.06 -10.08 17.24
CA ALA A 46 8.51 -10.22 17.23
C ALA A 46 9.15 -9.65 15.94
N PHE A 47 8.37 -9.57 14.85
CA PHE A 47 8.79 -8.99 13.57
C PHE A 47 8.40 -7.52 13.39
N ASP A 48 7.79 -6.89 14.41
CA ASP A 48 7.34 -5.49 14.32
C ASP A 48 8.49 -4.49 14.44
N HIS A 49 9.72 -4.96 14.74
CA HIS A 49 10.91 -4.11 14.73
C HIS A 49 11.26 -3.67 13.30
N PRO A 50 11.55 -2.37 13.03
CA PRO A 50 11.80 -1.86 11.68
C PRO A 50 12.86 -2.63 10.87
N ALA A 51 13.91 -3.12 11.52
CA ALA A 51 14.95 -3.92 10.87
C ALA A 51 14.46 -5.26 10.28
N LEU A 52 13.28 -5.73 10.68
CA LEU A 52 12.69 -7.02 10.25
C LEU A 52 11.48 -6.84 9.34
N TRP A 53 11.01 -5.62 9.10
CA TRP A 53 9.84 -5.38 8.25
C TRP A 53 10.00 -5.89 6.82
N TRP A 54 11.21 -5.98 6.29
CA TRP A 54 11.44 -6.53 4.94
C TRP A 54 11.13 -8.04 4.86
N VAL A 55 11.04 -8.75 5.99
CA VAL A 55 10.67 -10.17 6.02
C VAL A 55 9.19 -10.36 5.66
N GLY A 56 8.28 -9.52 6.15
CA GLY A 56 6.84 -9.61 5.83
C GLY A 56 6.00 -10.43 6.81
N LEU A 57 6.59 -10.82 7.96
CA LEU A 57 5.93 -11.53 9.05
C LEU A 57 5.54 -10.63 10.23
N SER A 58 5.59 -9.31 10.04
CA SER A 58 5.10 -8.31 11.00
C SER A 58 3.61 -8.52 11.30
N ALA A 59 3.20 -8.38 12.56
CA ALA A 59 1.79 -8.37 12.95
C ALA A 59 1.09 -7.13 12.37
N THR A 60 1.77 -5.99 12.41
CA THR A 60 1.31 -4.74 11.82
C THR A 60 2.24 -4.31 10.67
N ASN A 61 1.68 -4.13 9.47
CA ASN A 61 2.49 -3.72 8.32
C ASN A 61 2.87 -2.23 8.44
N PRO A 62 4.10 -1.83 8.06
CA PRO A 62 4.48 -0.43 8.05
C PRO A 62 3.68 0.36 7.01
N ARG A 63 3.38 1.63 7.31
CA ARG A 63 2.80 2.54 6.32
C ARG A 63 3.88 2.92 5.30
N SER A 64 3.77 2.39 4.08
CA SER A 64 4.67 2.68 2.97
C SER A 64 3.85 2.73 1.67
N ASN A 65 4.23 3.61 0.73
CA ASN A 65 3.52 3.77 -0.54
C ASN A 65 3.70 2.56 -1.46
N ASP A 66 4.83 1.86 -1.29
CA ASP A 66 5.14 0.60 -1.93
C ASP A 66 5.78 -0.32 -0.88
N TYR A 67 5.18 -1.48 -0.64
CA TYR A 67 5.64 -2.43 0.38
C TYR A 67 5.44 -3.86 -0.13
N VAL A 68 6.54 -4.48 -0.51
CA VAL A 68 6.59 -5.82 -1.10
C VAL A 68 7.65 -6.63 -0.34
N PRO A 69 7.34 -7.12 0.87
CA PRO A 69 8.30 -7.86 1.69
C PRO A 69 8.61 -9.25 1.11
N LEU A 70 9.64 -9.91 1.64
CA LEU A 70 10.07 -11.23 1.16
C LEU A 70 8.95 -12.28 1.21
N PHE A 71 8.20 -12.36 2.30
CA PHE A 71 7.04 -13.24 2.43
C PHE A 71 5.75 -12.44 2.19
N PRO A 72 4.84 -12.89 1.29
CA PRO A 72 4.87 -14.14 0.53
C PRO A 72 5.54 -14.04 -0.86
N TRP A 73 6.01 -12.85 -1.27
CA TRP A 73 6.33 -12.53 -2.66
C TRP A 73 7.46 -13.35 -3.27
N PHE A 74 8.45 -13.75 -2.47
CA PHE A 74 9.50 -14.67 -2.92
C PHE A 74 8.95 -16.01 -3.41
N GLY A 75 7.81 -16.44 -2.88
CA GLY A 75 7.12 -17.65 -3.32
C GLY A 75 6.65 -17.55 -4.77
N ALA A 76 6.28 -16.37 -5.25
CA ALA A 76 5.94 -16.15 -6.66
C ALA A 76 7.17 -16.31 -7.57
N VAL A 77 8.34 -15.84 -7.12
CA VAL A 77 9.61 -16.03 -7.83
C VAL A 77 9.99 -17.50 -7.90
N LEU A 78 9.90 -18.22 -6.78
CA LEU A 78 10.14 -19.67 -6.74
C LEU A 78 9.16 -20.46 -7.62
N ALA A 79 7.88 -20.08 -7.63
CA ALA A 79 6.89 -20.67 -8.51
C ALA A 79 7.24 -20.45 -9.99
N GLY A 80 7.75 -19.26 -10.35
CA GLY A 80 8.27 -18.97 -11.68
C GLY A 80 9.46 -19.85 -12.07
N ILE A 81 10.42 -20.05 -11.17
CA ILE A 81 11.57 -20.94 -11.38
C ILE A 81 11.09 -22.37 -11.63
N ALA A 82 10.21 -22.90 -10.77
CA ALA A 82 9.68 -24.25 -10.94
C ALA A 82 8.86 -24.42 -12.22
N ALA A 83 8.08 -23.41 -12.59
CA ALA A 83 7.30 -23.43 -13.83
C ALA A 83 8.19 -23.50 -15.08
N VAL A 84 9.30 -22.76 -15.11
CA VAL A 84 10.27 -22.80 -16.22
C VAL A 84 10.96 -24.16 -16.29
N GLU A 85 11.35 -24.73 -15.15
CA GLU A 85 11.95 -26.08 -15.10
C GLU A 85 10.97 -27.14 -15.64
N LEU A 86 9.71 -27.14 -15.18
CA LEU A 86 8.68 -28.05 -15.69
C LEU A 86 8.39 -27.84 -17.18
N ALA A 87 8.33 -26.59 -17.63
CA ALA A 87 8.13 -26.26 -19.05
C ALA A 87 9.30 -26.73 -19.92
N SER A 88 10.51 -26.83 -19.35
CA SER A 88 11.70 -27.35 -20.03
C SER A 88 11.63 -28.86 -20.21
N VAL A 89 11.28 -29.59 -19.14
CA VAL A 89 11.18 -31.05 -19.14
C VAL A 89 10.03 -31.55 -20.02
N THR A 90 8.92 -30.80 -20.06
CA THR A 90 7.76 -31.13 -20.91
C THR A 90 7.94 -30.73 -22.38
N GLY A 91 9.04 -30.05 -22.74
CA GLY A 91 9.27 -29.53 -24.09
C GLY A 91 8.38 -28.34 -24.48
N LEU A 92 7.59 -27.80 -23.56
CA LEU A 92 6.73 -26.64 -23.78
C LEU A 92 7.55 -25.41 -24.16
N LEU A 93 8.69 -25.19 -23.51
CA LEU A 93 9.60 -24.08 -23.84
C LEU A 93 10.08 -24.14 -25.29
N ALA A 94 10.43 -25.33 -25.80
CA ALA A 94 10.84 -25.50 -27.18
C ALA A 94 9.69 -25.18 -28.16
N ARG A 95 8.46 -25.61 -27.84
CA ARG A 95 7.27 -25.27 -28.64
C ARG A 95 7.02 -23.76 -28.67
N LEU A 96 7.06 -23.11 -27.52
CA LEU A 96 6.88 -21.65 -27.42
C LEU A 96 8.00 -20.87 -28.13
N GLY A 97 9.24 -21.39 -28.11
CA GLY A 97 10.37 -20.77 -28.79
C GLY A 97 10.24 -20.74 -30.33
N THR A 98 9.42 -21.61 -30.92
CA THR A 98 9.13 -21.58 -32.36
C THR A 98 8.07 -20.53 -32.75
N TRP A 99 7.40 -19.93 -31.77
CA TRP A 99 6.39 -18.93 -32.02
C TRP A 99 7.03 -17.57 -32.30
N ILE A 100 6.85 -17.08 -33.53
CA ILE A 100 7.34 -15.77 -33.96
C ILE A 100 6.17 -14.79 -33.84
N PRO A 101 6.20 -13.84 -32.88
CA PRO A 101 5.15 -12.85 -32.77
C PRO A 101 5.19 -11.91 -33.99
N GLY A 102 4.01 -11.58 -34.53
CA GLY A 102 3.89 -10.69 -35.68
C GLY A 102 4.33 -9.26 -35.36
N ARG A 103 4.53 -8.42 -36.39
CA ARG A 103 5.02 -7.02 -36.27
C ARG A 103 4.24 -6.15 -35.27
N TRP A 104 3.00 -6.51 -34.97
CA TRP A 104 2.13 -5.88 -33.95
C TRP A 104 2.72 -5.97 -32.53
N SER A 105 3.60 -6.93 -32.25
CA SER A 105 4.26 -7.06 -30.95
C SER A 105 5.42 -6.10 -30.75
N ASN A 106 5.96 -5.49 -31.81
CA ASN A 106 7.11 -4.57 -31.72
C ASN A 106 6.98 -3.45 -30.68
N PRO A 107 5.84 -2.71 -30.58
CA PRO A 107 5.67 -1.73 -29.50
C PRO A 107 5.71 -2.38 -28.11
N LEU A 108 5.11 -3.57 -27.97
CA LEU A 108 5.11 -4.32 -26.71
C LEU A 108 6.52 -4.78 -26.32
N THR A 109 7.29 -5.28 -27.29
CA THR A 109 8.70 -5.64 -27.12
C THR A 109 9.55 -4.40 -26.76
N PHE A 110 9.29 -3.25 -27.37
CA PHE A 110 10.00 -2.01 -27.08
C PHE A 110 9.78 -1.54 -25.63
N ILE A 111 8.52 -1.53 -25.18
CA ILE A 111 8.16 -1.18 -23.80
C ILE A 111 8.75 -2.20 -22.83
N GLY A 112 8.71 -3.50 -23.14
CA GLY A 112 9.31 -4.55 -22.32
C GLY A 112 10.82 -4.41 -22.16
N ARG A 113 11.54 -4.08 -23.24
CA ARG A 113 13.01 -3.85 -23.22
C ARG A 113 13.43 -2.64 -22.39
N HIS A 114 12.56 -1.64 -22.28
CA HIS A 114 12.77 -0.44 -21.47
C HIS A 114 11.83 -0.39 -20.27
N SER A 115 11.44 -1.55 -19.75
CA SER A 115 10.44 -1.69 -18.70
C SER A 115 10.78 -0.87 -17.46
N LEU A 116 12.06 -0.83 -17.04
CA LEU A 116 12.51 0.00 -15.93
C LEU A 116 12.33 1.50 -16.19
N ALA A 117 12.67 1.97 -17.39
CA ALA A 117 12.50 3.39 -17.74
C ALA A 117 11.01 3.75 -17.77
N PHE A 118 10.17 2.91 -18.37
CA PHE A 118 8.73 3.10 -18.38
C PHE A 118 8.15 3.07 -16.95
N TYR A 119 8.61 2.13 -16.12
CA TYR A 119 8.26 2.03 -14.71
C TYR A 119 8.66 3.27 -13.91
N LEU A 120 9.76 3.94 -14.21
CA LEU A 120 10.12 5.18 -13.51
C LEU A 120 9.38 6.40 -14.07
N ILE A 121 9.20 6.48 -15.38
CA ILE A 121 8.61 7.64 -16.06
C ILE A 121 7.09 7.71 -15.88
N HIS A 122 6.41 6.58 -15.76
CA HIS A 122 4.94 6.60 -15.65
C HIS A 122 4.47 7.34 -14.39
N GLN A 123 5.19 7.26 -13.26
CA GLN A 123 4.78 7.94 -12.02
C GLN A 123 4.72 9.48 -12.17
N PRO A 124 5.80 10.20 -12.51
CA PRO A 124 5.74 11.66 -12.69
C PRO A 124 4.80 12.05 -13.84
N LEU A 125 4.69 11.23 -14.88
CA LEU A 125 3.78 11.52 -15.99
C LEU A 125 2.31 11.43 -15.57
N LEU A 126 1.91 10.38 -14.86
CA LEU A 126 0.54 10.22 -14.36
C LEU A 126 0.21 11.29 -13.31
N PHE A 127 1.09 11.52 -12.33
CA PHE A 127 0.87 12.57 -11.32
C PHE A 127 0.82 13.96 -11.96
N GLY A 128 1.72 14.27 -12.89
CA GLY A 128 1.71 15.52 -13.63
C GLY A 128 0.45 15.69 -14.48
N SER A 129 -0.04 14.62 -15.10
CA SER A 129 -1.29 14.65 -15.89
C SER A 129 -2.50 14.91 -15.02
N VAL A 130 -2.62 14.20 -13.89
CA VAL A 130 -3.72 14.41 -12.92
C VAL A 130 -3.64 15.81 -12.32
N TRP A 131 -2.44 16.29 -12.02
CA TRP A 131 -2.23 17.65 -11.52
C TRP A 131 -2.67 18.70 -12.54
N LEU A 132 -2.25 18.59 -13.80
CA LEU A 132 -2.69 19.49 -14.88
C LEU A 132 -4.21 19.45 -15.07
N PHE A 133 -4.79 18.25 -15.06
CA PHE A 133 -6.24 18.07 -15.16
C PHE A 133 -6.97 18.76 -14.00
N SER A 134 -6.44 18.68 -12.78
CA SER A 134 -7.03 19.32 -11.59
C SER A 134 -7.00 20.85 -11.63
N GLN A 135 -6.14 21.47 -12.46
CA GLN A 135 -6.16 22.92 -12.65
C GLN A 135 -7.40 23.38 -13.44
N VAL A 136 -7.94 22.50 -14.30
CA VAL A 136 -9.10 22.80 -15.16
C VAL A 136 -10.39 22.28 -14.54
N MET A 137 -10.34 21.11 -13.92
CA MET A 137 -11.45 20.49 -13.19
C MET A 137 -10.97 20.15 -11.78
N PRO A 138 -10.99 21.12 -10.85
CA PRO A 138 -10.62 20.85 -9.48
C PRO A 138 -11.54 19.79 -8.90
N ALA A 139 -10.97 18.92 -8.08
CA ALA A 139 -11.77 17.99 -7.29
C ALA A 139 -12.82 18.80 -6.50
N ALA A 140 -14.04 18.27 -6.41
CA ALA A 140 -15.07 18.87 -5.57
C ALA A 140 -14.47 19.10 -4.17
N PRO A 141 -14.63 20.30 -3.58
CA PRO A 141 -14.10 20.57 -2.26
C PRO A 141 -14.63 19.50 -1.32
N LEU A 142 -13.74 18.90 -0.54
CA LEU A 142 -14.14 18.04 0.56
C LEU A 142 -15.03 18.88 1.47
N ASP A 143 -16.28 18.44 1.64
CA ASP A 143 -17.19 19.01 2.63
C ASP A 143 -16.60 18.71 4.02
N GLN A 144 -15.80 19.66 4.51
CA GLN A 144 -15.08 19.56 5.78
C GLN A 144 -16.06 19.42 6.96
N ASP A 145 -17.27 19.95 6.81
CA ASP A 145 -18.32 19.92 7.80
C ASP A 145 -18.91 18.51 7.89
N ALA A 146 -19.29 17.93 6.75
CA ALA A 146 -19.78 16.56 6.69
C ALA A 146 -18.71 15.55 7.17
N SER A 147 -17.44 15.78 6.81
CA SER A 147 -16.32 14.94 7.25
C SER A 147 -16.08 15.04 8.77
N PHE A 148 -16.18 16.25 9.34
CA PHE A 148 -16.04 16.48 10.77
C PHE A 148 -17.19 15.82 11.54
N LEU A 149 -18.44 16.07 11.16
CA LEU A 149 -19.62 15.50 11.83
C LEU A 149 -19.55 13.98 11.86
N LYS A 150 -19.21 13.36 10.72
CA LYS A 150 -19.06 11.90 10.63
C LYS A 150 -17.98 11.38 11.57
N SER A 151 -16.80 12.02 11.57
CA SER A 151 -15.66 11.57 12.39
C SER A 151 -15.91 11.78 13.89
N CYS A 152 -16.52 12.91 14.25
CA CYS A 152 -16.92 13.21 15.62
C CYS A 152 -17.96 12.21 16.13
N GLN A 153 -19.00 11.93 15.35
CA GLN A 153 -20.07 11.02 15.76
C GLN A 153 -19.56 9.59 15.95
N ILE A 154 -18.72 9.08 15.04
CA ILE A 154 -18.10 7.75 15.16
C ILE A 154 -17.29 7.64 16.46
N SER A 155 -16.60 8.69 16.89
CA SER A 155 -15.82 8.70 18.12
C SER A 155 -16.71 8.82 19.37
N CYS A 156 -17.69 9.72 19.34
CA CYS A 156 -18.60 9.97 20.46
C CYS A 156 -19.49 8.77 20.79
N GLU A 157 -20.01 8.08 19.76
CA GLU A 157 -20.92 6.93 19.93
C GLU A 157 -20.24 5.71 20.55
N GLN A 158 -18.91 5.70 20.67
CA GLN A 158 -18.19 4.69 21.44
C GLN A 158 -18.45 4.80 22.96
N GLN A 159 -18.92 5.96 23.43
CA GLN A 159 -19.07 6.27 24.87
C GLN A 159 -20.46 6.79 25.25
N ARG A 160 -21.24 7.28 24.28
CA ARG A 160 -22.53 7.94 24.49
C ARG A 160 -23.54 7.51 23.43
N ASP A 161 -24.82 7.87 23.63
CA ASP A 161 -25.87 7.54 22.68
C ASP A 161 -25.88 8.45 21.44
N SER A 162 -26.49 7.97 20.36
CA SER A 162 -26.53 8.66 19.07
C SER A 162 -27.21 10.03 19.13
N LYS A 163 -28.21 10.21 20.00
CA LYS A 163 -28.95 11.46 20.12
C LYS A 163 -28.08 12.54 20.77
N PHE A 164 -27.37 12.16 21.85
CA PHE A 164 -26.35 13.01 22.45
C PHE A 164 -25.27 13.40 21.44
N CYS A 165 -24.69 12.41 20.73
CA CYS A 165 -23.59 12.65 19.80
C CYS A 165 -23.97 13.53 18.61
N THR A 166 -25.20 13.41 18.09
CA THR A 166 -25.69 14.29 17.02
C THR A 166 -25.74 15.75 17.49
N SER A 167 -26.23 16.01 18.71
CA SER A 167 -26.29 17.36 19.27
C SER A 167 -24.90 17.90 19.62
N TYR A 168 -24.08 17.08 20.27
CA TYR A 168 -22.71 17.42 20.69
C TYR A 168 -21.84 17.77 19.48
N CYS A 169 -21.82 16.91 18.45
CA CYS A 169 -21.00 17.15 17.26
C CYS A 169 -21.50 18.34 16.44
N GLY A 170 -22.82 18.60 16.42
CA GLY A 170 -23.39 19.82 15.84
C GLY A 170 -22.95 21.08 16.57
N CYS A 171 -22.97 21.07 17.92
CA CYS A 171 -22.47 22.17 18.74
C CYS A 171 -20.97 22.42 18.50
N MET A 172 -20.15 21.36 18.53
CA MET A 172 -18.71 21.46 18.30
C MET A 172 -18.38 22.05 16.93
N LEU A 173 -19.06 21.57 15.87
CA LEU A 173 -18.87 22.11 14.53
C LEU A 173 -19.22 23.61 14.49
N GLY A 174 -20.37 23.98 15.05
CA GLY A 174 -20.84 25.37 15.09
C GLY A 174 -19.85 26.30 15.77
N THR A 175 -19.28 25.89 16.91
CA THR A 175 -18.31 26.71 17.64
C THR A 175 -16.97 26.81 16.91
N LEU A 176 -16.47 25.71 16.34
CA LEU A 176 -15.24 25.70 15.54
C LEU A 176 -15.35 26.55 14.27
N GLN A 177 -16.52 26.54 13.62
CA GLN A 177 -16.81 27.40 12.47
C GLN A 177 -16.95 28.87 12.89
N GLY A 178 -17.66 29.15 13.99
CA GLY A 178 -17.86 30.50 14.50
C GLY A 178 -16.55 31.22 14.86
N GLU A 179 -15.55 30.46 15.30
CA GLU A 179 -14.20 30.97 15.61
C GLU A 179 -13.23 30.93 14.42
N GLY A 180 -13.64 30.38 13.26
CA GLY A 180 -12.76 30.16 12.11
C GLY A 180 -11.57 29.23 12.43
N SER A 181 -11.75 28.32 13.38
CA SER A 181 -10.69 27.45 13.90
C SER A 181 -10.75 26.02 13.35
N LEU A 182 -11.73 25.71 12.50
CA LEU A 182 -11.87 24.42 11.79
C LEU A 182 -10.59 24.08 10.99
N ASP A 183 -9.99 25.05 10.31
CA ASP A 183 -8.75 24.84 9.55
C ASP A 183 -7.57 24.46 10.45
N LYS A 184 -7.50 25.00 11.68
CA LYS A 184 -6.44 24.64 12.65
C LYS A 184 -6.59 23.20 13.13
N LEU A 185 -7.82 22.73 13.26
CA LEU A 185 -8.10 21.33 13.58
C LEU A 185 -7.60 20.41 12.46
N TYR A 186 -7.92 20.71 11.20
CA TYR A 186 -7.50 19.92 10.04
C TYR A 186 -5.99 20.01 9.74
N ALA A 187 -5.36 21.14 10.06
CA ALA A 187 -3.91 21.29 10.02
C ALA A 187 -3.18 20.45 11.08
N ASN A 188 -3.92 19.79 11.99
CA ASN A 188 -3.40 18.98 13.08
C ASN A 188 -2.43 19.76 13.98
N ASP A 189 -2.83 20.97 14.40
CA ASP A 189 -2.06 21.73 15.39
C ASP A 189 -1.96 20.93 16.70
N GLN A 190 -0.74 20.76 17.21
CA GLN A 190 -0.43 19.97 18.40
C GLN A 190 -0.02 20.83 19.60
N SER A 191 -0.14 22.15 19.50
CA SER A 191 0.21 23.09 20.57
C SER A 191 -0.63 22.82 21.83
N SER A 192 -0.01 22.98 23.00
CA SER A 192 -0.69 22.76 24.29
C SER A 192 -1.87 23.72 24.48
N VAL A 193 -1.74 24.96 24.02
CA VAL A 193 -2.79 25.98 24.04
C VAL A 193 -4.00 25.57 23.20
N TRP A 194 -3.77 24.99 22.02
CA TRP A 194 -4.87 24.54 21.17
C TRP A 194 -5.58 23.31 21.76
N LYS A 195 -4.84 22.38 22.35
CA LYS A 195 -5.42 21.22 23.04
C LYS A 195 -6.27 21.61 24.24
N SER A 196 -5.83 22.58 25.05
CA SER A 196 -6.65 23.09 26.16
C SER A 196 -7.91 23.77 25.63
N HIS A 197 -7.79 24.60 24.58
CA HIS A 197 -8.94 25.26 23.97
C HIS A 197 -9.96 24.26 23.42
N LEU A 198 -9.52 23.20 22.74
CA LEU A 198 -10.41 22.12 22.28
C LEU A 198 -11.13 21.40 23.43
N SER A 199 -10.46 21.24 24.58
CA SER A 199 -11.09 20.66 25.78
C SER A 199 -12.17 21.59 26.35
N ASP A 200 -11.89 22.89 26.41
CA ASP A 200 -12.85 23.90 26.89
C ASP A 200 -14.09 23.95 25.99
N LEU A 201 -13.89 23.87 24.67
CA LEU A 201 -14.96 23.76 23.69
C LEU A 201 -15.79 22.48 23.89
N ALA A 202 -15.13 21.34 24.15
CA ALA A 202 -15.80 20.08 24.40
C ALA A 202 -16.70 20.15 25.64
N GLU A 203 -16.22 20.74 26.74
CA GLU A 203 -17.01 20.95 27.97
C GLU A 203 -18.21 21.88 27.76
N THR A 204 -18.09 22.84 26.85
CA THR A 204 -19.19 23.76 26.53
C THR A 204 -20.34 23.06 25.78
N CYS A 205 -20.04 21.99 25.04
CA CYS A 205 -21.00 21.30 24.16
C CYS A 205 -21.60 20.00 24.75
N THR A 206 -21.12 19.53 25.91
CA THR A 206 -21.67 18.39 26.66
C THR A 206 -22.95 18.73 27.40
#